data_AF-A0A0D0CB75-F1
#
_entry.id   AF-A0A0D0CB75-F1
#
_cell.length_a   1.000
_cell.length_b   1.000
_cell.length_c   1.000
_cell.angle_alpha   90.00
_cell.angle_beta   90.00
_cell.angle_gamma   90.00
#
_symmetry.space_group_name_H-M   'P 1'
#
loop_
_entity.id
_entity.type
_entity.pdbx_description
1 polymer ?
#
loop_
_entity_poly.entity_id
_entity_poly.type
_entity_poly.pdbx_seq_one_letter_code
_entity_poly.pdbx_strand_id
1 'polypeptide(L)' 'RTCLIVLLLTDGCVIPCVFQLEASLAMLHQCNCVIIAETGGGKTLCLLIPILL' A
#
# COMPACT_ATOMS: atom_id res chain seq x y z
N ARG A 1 -10.08 3.27 -5.72
CA ARG A 1 -10.69 3.68 -4.41
C ARG A 1 -9.64 3.72 -3.31
N THR A 2 -8.84 2.68 -3.17
CA THR A 2 -7.68 2.60 -2.25
C THR A 2 -6.76 3.83 -2.29
N CYS A 3 -6.35 4.32 -3.47
CA CYS A 3 -5.53 5.53 -3.56
C CYS A 3 -6.19 6.76 -2.94
N LEU A 4 -7.51 6.93 -3.13
CA LEU A 4 -8.26 8.07 -2.59
C LEU A 4 -8.32 8.00 -1.06
N ILE A 5 -8.50 6.80 -0.52
CA ILE A 5 -8.55 6.57 0.93
C ILE A 5 -7.18 6.85 1.55
N VAL A 6 -6.09 6.34 0.97
CA VAL A 6 -4.74 6.62 1.46
C VAL A 6 -4.40 8.11 1.33
N LEU A 7 -4.81 8.76 0.24
CA LEU A 7 -4.63 10.20 0.06
C LEU A 7 -5.39 10.99 1.14
N LEU A 8 -6.63 10.62 1.45
CA LEU A 8 -7.43 11.25 2.51
C LEU A 8 -6.82 11.01 3.90
N LEU A 9 -6.40 9.78 4.19
CA LEU A 9 -5.80 9.40 5.48
C LEU A 9 -4.44 10.04 5.72
N THR A 10 -3.73 10.38 4.65
CA THR A 10 -2.42 11.02 4.71
C THR A 10 -2.47 12.52 4.45
N ASP A 11 -3.67 13.12 4.45
CA ASP A 11 -3.88 14.55 4.20
C ASP A 11 -3.18 15.04 2.90
N GLY A 12 -3.27 14.22 1.84
CA GLY A 12 -2.67 14.50 0.55
C GLY A 12 -1.15 14.26 0.48
N CYS A 13 -0.50 13.89 1.59
CA CYS A 13 0.95 13.79 1.68
C CYS A 13 1.52 12.56 0.95
N VAL A 14 0.73 11.48 0.84
CA VAL A 14 1.21 10.22 0.25
C VAL A 14 0.30 9.75 -0.88
N ILE A 15 0.90 9.61 -2.07
CA ILE A 15 0.29 8.93 -3.20
C ILE A 15 0.91 7.53 -3.29
N PRO A 16 0.13 6.44 -3.15
CA PRO A 16 0.69 5.10 -3.22
C PRO A 16 1.24 4.79 -4.62
N CYS A 17 2.42 4.17 -4.67
CA CYS A 17 2.97 3.57 -5.87
C CYS A 17 2.16 2.34 -6.29
N VAL A 18 2.23 1.99 -7.58
CA VAL A 18 1.48 0.87 -8.17
C VAL A 18 1.71 -0.45 -7.41
N PHE A 19 2.97 -0.80 -7.13
CA PHE A 19 3.30 -2.03 -6.41
C PHE A 19 2.74 -2.07 -4.98
N GLN A 20 2.57 -0.91 -4.34
CA GLN A 20 1.96 -0.84 -3.00
C GLN A 20 0.48 -1.17 -3.08
N LEU A 21 -0.19 -0.71 -4.14
CA LEU A 21 -1.59 -1.02 -4.41
C LEU A 21 -1.80 -2.51 -4.73
N GLU A 22 -0.94 -3.07 -5.59
CA GLU A 22 -1.01 -4.49 -5.96
C GLU A 22 -0.78 -5.40 -4.75
N ALA A 23 0.24 -5.09 -3.95
CA ALA A 23 0.49 -5.79 -2.69
C ALA A 23 -0.70 -5.66 -1.74
N SER A 24 -1.29 -4.47 -1.64
CA SER A 24 -2.43 -4.24 -0.76
C SER A 24 -3.66 -5.05 -1.18
N LEU A 25 -3.96 -5.11 -2.48
CA LEU A 25 -5.07 -5.90 -3.02
C LEU A 25 -4.85 -7.39 -2.77
N ALA A 26 -3.64 -7.89 -2.97
CA ALA A 26 -3.34 -9.29 -2.72
C ALA A 26 -3.42 -9.64 -1.23
N MET A 27 -2.97 -8.76 -0.34
CA MET A 27 -3.13 -8.93 1.12
C MET A 27 -4.60 -8.90 1.57
N LEU A 28 -5.43 -8.00 1.00
CA LEU A 28 -6.88 -7.96 1.28
C LEU A 28 -7.60 -9.23 0.85
N HIS A 29 -7.11 -9.92 -0.18
CA HIS A 29 -7.60 -11.23 -0.60
C HIS A 29 -6.96 -12.40 0.17
N GLN A 30 -6.23 -12.11 1.26
CA GLN A 30 -5.51 -13.11 2.07
C GLN A 30 -4.48 -13.93 1.27
N CYS A 31 -3.95 -13.37 0.18
CA CYS A 31 -2.86 -13.98 -0.56
C CYS A 31 -1.52 -13.62 0.06
N ASN A 32 -0.58 -14.56 0.04
CA ASN A 32 0.81 -14.29 0.37
C ASN A 32 1.47 -13.50 -0.77
N CYS A 33 2.31 -12.52 -0.42
CA CYS A 33 3.00 -11.66 -1.38
C CYS A 33 4.49 -11.53 -1.03
N VAL A 34 5.35 -11.53 -2.04
CA VAL A 34 6.77 -11.19 -1.89
C VAL A 34 7.01 -9.87 -2.60
N ILE A 35 7.41 -8.85 -1.83
CA ILE A 35 7.64 -7.50 -2.34
C ILE A 35 9.15 -7.26 -2.40
N ILE A 36 9.67 -7.13 -3.61
CA ILE A 36 11.10 -6.87 -3.83
C ILE A 36 11.25 -5.39 -4.19
N ALA A 37 11.87 -4.64 -3.28
CA ALA A 37 12.25 -3.25 -3.49
C ALA A 37 13.42 -2.90 -2.56
N GLU A 38 14.13 -1.82 -2.83
CA GLU A 38 15.19 -1.32 -1.96
C GLU A 38 14.62 -0.71 -0.66
N THR A 39 15.46 -0.61 0.37
CA THR A 39 15.11 0.14 1.59
C THR A 39 14.84 1.61 1.24
N GLY A 40 13.81 2.20 1.84
CA GLY A 40 13.30 3.52 1.42
C GLY A 40 12.31 3.47 0.26
N GLY A 41 12.21 2.36 -0.46
CA GLY A 41 11.25 2.17 -1.56
C GLY A 41 9.79 2.02 -1.12
N GLY A 42 9.41 2.37 0.11
CA GLY A 42 8.00 2.40 0.53
C GLY A 42 7.33 1.05 0.80
N LYS A 43 8.09 -0.03 1.03
CA LYS A 43 7.52 -1.37 1.35
C LYS A 43 6.64 -1.38 2.61
N THR A 44 6.94 -0.53 3.60
CA THR A 44 6.16 -0.41 4.84
C THR A 44 4.72 0.03 4.57
N LEU A 45 4.52 0.91 3.59
CA LEU A 45 3.18 1.34 3.19
C LEU A 45 2.36 0.18 2.61
N CYS A 46 2.99 -0.82 1.97
CA CYS A 46 2.27 -2.00 1.48
C CYS A 46 1.58 -2.80 2.61
N LEU A 47 2.11 -2.74 3.84
CA LEU A 47 1.52 -3.36 5.03
C LEU A 47 0.50 -2.45 5.71
N LEU A 48 0.74 -1.14 5.71
CA LEU A 48 -0.14 -0.17 6.36
C LEU A 48 -1.44 0.05 5.59
N ILE A 49 -1.39 0.10 4.26
CA ILE A 49 -2.57 0.38 3.42
C ILE A 49 -3.70 -0.66 3.68
N PRO A 50 -3.45 -1.97 3.72
CA PRO A 50 -4.48 -2.97 4.05
C PRO A 50 -5.01 -2.89 5.48
N ILE A 51 -4.21 -2.42 6.43
CA ILE A 51 -4.62 -2.29 7.84
C ILE A 51 -5.54 -1.08 8.03
N LEU A 52 -5.34 -0.04 7.22
CA LEU A 52 -6.11 1.21 7.25
C LEU A 52 -7.42 1.13 6.45
N LEU A 53 -7.63 0.05 5.69
CA LEU A 53 -8.82 -0.21 4.86
C LEU A 53 -9.73 -1.26 5.48
#